data_AF-A0A833NVF1-F1
#
_entry.id   AF-A0A833NVF1-F1
#
_cell.length_a   1.000
_cell.length_b   1.000
_cell.length_c   1.000
_cell.angle_alpha   90.00
_cell.angle_beta   90.00
_cell.angle_gamma   90.00
#
_symmetry.space_group_name_H-M   'P 1'
#
loop_
_entity.id
_entity.type
_entity.pdbx_description
1 polymer ?
#
loop_
_entity_poly.entity_id
_entity_poly.type
_entity_poly.pdbx_seq_one_letter_code
_entity_poly.pdbx_strand_id
1 'polypeptide(L)'
;MRVIEAAGVDSALDFSALVDAIDAALRADVVVPVRHHHTIARPDGDATALIMPAWAAGAGGFLGVKLVNVFPGNAARGLPSVLGTYVLMHGDTGAPLAVIDGTRLTLWRTAATSALAARYLAREDASVHLMVGAGALSPFFLKAHRAVRPITRSIIWNKTRANAEKIATSLRAEGITVEVADDLEAAVRAADIISTATLSREPLVRGAWLKPGAHLDLVGAFTPEMRETDDDCVLRSRIFVDTRGGALKEGGDLVQPIKAGLISADVVEADLFDLARGTVRFTRAKDDITLYKSTGGAIFDPRRGKKRDCGVSLLIKICGLKTPESVDCAVGAGADMLGFVFHPKSPRYILPDAAAALVRQSAGRARCVALVVDTDDGQLGVLRSTVAPDLWQFHGTESLERVRDVRAAFGIPVMKAIGVASAADLTAIPAYAAVADRILLDAKPPKDAAYPGGHGRVFDWQILSALPPDLPFMLSGGLSPENVADAIRTIRGMGLNLVGVDVSSGVESAPGVKDLGKIRAFIAAAREA
;
A
#
# COMPACT_ATOMS: atom_id res chain seq x y z
N MET A 1 3.55 21.44 -4.93
CA MET A 1 4.52 20.35 -4.65
C MET A 1 4.78 20.29 -3.15
N ARG A 2 4.67 19.12 -2.53
CA ARG A 2 4.93 18.89 -1.09
C ARG A 2 6.41 18.56 -0.85
N VAL A 3 6.89 18.80 0.37
CA VAL A 3 8.21 18.33 0.83
C VAL A 3 7.98 17.36 1.97
N ILE A 4 8.54 16.15 1.88
CA ILE A 4 8.43 15.10 2.89
C ILE A 4 9.83 14.78 3.40
N GLU A 5 10.14 15.24 4.60
CA GLU A 5 11.40 14.99 5.28
C GLU A 5 11.47 13.58 5.88
N ALA A 6 12.64 13.16 6.36
CA ALA A 6 12.86 11.84 6.94
C ALA A 6 11.83 11.44 8.02
N ALA A 7 11.48 12.35 8.95
CA ALA A 7 10.46 12.09 9.97
C ALA A 7 9.05 11.90 9.35
N GLY A 8 8.76 12.60 8.26
CA GLY A 8 7.55 12.40 7.48
C GLY A 8 7.51 11.04 6.78
N VAL A 9 8.67 10.53 6.34
CA VAL A 9 8.79 9.17 5.80
C VAL A 9 8.52 8.13 6.90
N ASP A 10 9.16 8.28 8.06
CA ASP A 10 9.01 7.33 9.17
C ASP A 10 7.60 7.25 9.73
N SER A 11 6.91 8.39 9.82
CA SER A 11 5.52 8.43 10.31
C SER A 11 4.49 7.91 9.29
N ALA A 12 4.85 7.87 8.01
CA ALA A 12 3.96 7.44 6.93
C ALA A 12 4.07 5.95 6.57
N LEU A 13 5.14 5.27 6.99
CA LEU A 13 5.45 3.91 6.57
C LEU A 13 5.34 2.89 7.70
N ASP A 14 4.80 1.73 7.36
CA ASP A 14 4.79 0.51 8.16
C ASP A 14 5.33 -0.63 7.29
N PHE A 15 6.09 -1.57 7.86
CA PHE A 15 6.74 -2.61 7.07
C PHE A 15 5.75 -3.59 6.46
N SER A 16 4.69 -3.98 7.19
CA SER A 16 3.68 -4.89 6.64
C SER A 16 2.99 -4.24 5.44
N ALA A 17 2.52 -3.00 5.61
CA ALA A 17 1.86 -2.26 4.55
C ALA A 17 2.79 -1.96 3.36
N LEU A 18 4.07 -1.66 3.62
CA LEU A 18 5.05 -1.36 2.58
C LEU A 18 5.43 -2.61 1.78
N VAL A 19 5.61 -3.76 2.44
CA VAL A 19 5.85 -5.04 1.77
C VAL A 19 4.68 -5.39 0.84
N ASP A 20 3.44 -5.22 1.31
CA ASP A 20 2.24 -5.45 0.49
C ASP A 20 2.14 -4.46 -0.68
N ALA A 21 2.50 -3.19 -0.46
CA ALA A 21 2.50 -2.19 -1.52
C ALA A 21 3.55 -2.48 -2.61
N ILE A 22 4.76 -2.90 -2.22
CA ILE A 22 5.81 -3.31 -3.15
C ILE A 22 5.37 -4.54 -3.95
N ASP A 23 4.73 -5.50 -3.28
CA ASP A 23 4.20 -6.69 -3.97
C ASP A 23 3.15 -6.35 -5.02
N ALA A 24 2.20 -5.47 -4.66
CA ALA A 24 1.19 -4.98 -5.59
C ALA A 24 1.82 -4.21 -6.76
N ALA A 25 2.85 -3.41 -6.51
CA ALA A 25 3.57 -2.69 -7.55
C ALA A 25 4.30 -3.62 -8.53
N LEU A 26 4.88 -4.72 -8.04
CA LEU A 26 5.52 -5.74 -8.88
C LEU A 26 4.49 -6.54 -9.71
N ARG A 27 3.28 -6.74 -9.19
CA ARG A 27 2.17 -7.36 -9.92
C ARG A 27 1.61 -6.45 -11.01
N ALA A 28 1.65 -5.13 -10.79
CA ALA A 28 1.15 -4.15 -11.73
C ALA A 28 2.03 -4.03 -12.97
N ASP A 29 1.48 -3.39 -14.00
CA ASP A 29 2.24 -3.00 -15.18
C ASP A 29 3.00 -1.71 -14.86
N VAL A 30 4.32 -1.85 -14.67
CA VAL A 30 5.23 -0.77 -14.32
C VAL A 30 6.44 -0.82 -15.23
N VAL A 31 6.84 0.34 -15.73
CA VAL A 31 8.05 0.49 -16.52
C VAL A 31 9.17 0.94 -15.61
N VAL A 32 10.25 0.16 -15.61
CA VAL A 32 11.41 0.34 -14.73
C VAL A 32 12.66 0.23 -15.60
N PRO A 33 13.05 1.30 -16.31
CA PRO A 33 14.25 1.27 -17.12
C PRO A 33 15.49 0.95 -16.28
N VAL A 34 16.51 0.41 -16.94
CA VAL A 34 17.83 0.25 -16.32
C VAL A 34 18.31 1.62 -15.84
N ARG A 35 18.77 1.68 -14.59
CA ARG A 35 19.25 2.92 -13.96
C ARG A 35 20.42 3.50 -14.75
N HIS A 36 20.49 4.83 -14.79
CA HIS A 36 21.68 5.50 -15.27
C HIS A 36 22.76 5.45 -14.21
N HIS A 37 23.99 5.17 -14.64
CA HIS A 37 25.16 5.10 -13.78
C HIS A 37 26.23 6.08 -14.28
N HIS A 38 26.56 7.07 -13.47
CA HIS A 38 27.55 8.09 -13.80
C HIS A 38 28.67 8.09 -12.75
N THR A 39 29.87 7.74 -13.18
CA THR A 39 31.08 7.85 -12.36
C THR A 39 31.48 9.32 -12.24
N ILE A 40 31.72 9.76 -11.01
CA ILE A 40 32.23 11.08 -10.68
C ILE A 40 33.63 10.89 -10.12
N ALA A 41 34.65 11.15 -10.95
CA ALA A 41 36.05 11.02 -10.54
C ALA A 41 36.37 11.97 -9.39
N ARG A 42 37.00 11.45 -8.32
CA ARG A 42 37.41 12.26 -7.17
C ARG A 42 38.79 11.85 -6.62
N PRO A 43 39.53 12.78 -5.99
CA PRO A 43 40.81 12.47 -5.35
C PRO A 43 40.69 11.44 -4.21
N ASP A 44 39.54 11.40 -3.54
CA ASP A 44 39.24 10.55 -2.38
C ASP A 44 38.51 9.23 -2.74
N GLY A 45 38.56 8.86 -4.02
CA GLY A 45 37.90 7.68 -4.58
C GLY A 45 36.62 8.04 -5.35
N ASP A 46 36.40 7.36 -6.46
CA ASP A 46 35.29 7.64 -7.37
C ASP A 46 33.94 7.59 -6.65
N ALA A 47 33.14 8.62 -6.86
CA ALA A 47 31.74 8.68 -6.45
C ALA A 47 30.84 8.25 -7.61
N THR A 48 29.58 7.95 -7.31
CA THR A 48 28.60 7.51 -8.30
C THR A 48 27.31 8.29 -8.15
N ALA A 49 26.78 8.83 -9.25
CA ALA A 49 25.42 9.35 -9.33
C ALA A 49 24.54 8.36 -10.09
N LEU A 50 23.40 8.00 -9.49
CA LEU A 50 22.40 7.13 -10.07
C LEU A 50 21.09 7.89 -10.29
N ILE A 51 20.53 7.73 -11.49
CA ILE A 51 19.20 8.23 -11.84
C ILE A 51 18.30 7.04 -12.13
N MET A 52 17.23 6.93 -11.35
CA MET A 52 16.41 5.73 -11.28
C MET A 52 14.93 6.11 -11.52
N PRO A 53 14.50 6.22 -12.78
CA PRO A 53 13.10 6.48 -13.10
C PRO A 53 12.26 5.19 -13.02
N ALA A 54 11.00 5.33 -12.64
CA ALA A 54 9.98 4.30 -12.75
C ALA A 54 8.60 4.96 -12.93
N TRP A 55 7.70 4.32 -13.68
CA TRP A 55 6.33 4.81 -13.84
C TRP A 55 5.34 3.67 -14.05
N ALA A 56 4.07 3.92 -13.74
CA ALA A 56 2.99 3.02 -14.13
C ALA A 56 2.88 2.99 -15.66
N ALA A 57 2.73 1.80 -16.24
CA ALA A 57 2.44 1.70 -17.67
C ALA A 57 0.98 2.14 -17.94
N GLY A 58 0.77 2.92 -19.00
CA GLY A 58 -0.55 3.43 -19.39
C GLY A 58 -0.88 4.82 -18.81
N ALA A 59 -2.18 5.17 -18.85
CA ALA A 59 -2.69 6.41 -18.28
C ALA A 59 -2.97 6.24 -16.77
N GLY A 60 -2.80 7.31 -16.00
CA GLY A 60 -2.93 7.34 -14.55
C GLY A 60 -1.62 7.05 -13.81
N GLY A 61 -1.75 6.83 -12.50
CA GLY A 61 -0.63 6.45 -11.64
C GLY A 61 0.39 7.56 -11.39
N PHE A 62 1.62 7.15 -11.07
CA PHE A 62 2.71 8.04 -10.71
C PHE A 62 3.93 7.83 -11.59
N LEU A 63 4.65 8.93 -11.82
CA LEU A 63 6.00 8.93 -12.34
C LEU A 63 6.94 9.28 -11.19
N GLY A 64 7.92 8.42 -10.95
CA GLY A 64 8.91 8.57 -9.88
C GLY A 64 10.31 8.64 -10.43
N VAL A 65 11.13 9.55 -9.89
CA VAL A 65 12.57 9.55 -10.17
C VAL A 65 13.33 9.64 -8.86
N LYS A 66 14.14 8.62 -8.58
CA LYS A 66 15.10 8.66 -7.49
C LYS A 66 16.45 9.11 -8.02
N LEU A 67 16.99 10.15 -7.40
CA LEU A 67 18.34 10.64 -7.58
C LEU A 67 19.13 10.20 -6.36
N VAL A 68 20.12 9.34 -6.53
CA VAL A 68 20.94 8.86 -5.40
C VAL A 68 22.41 8.96 -5.73
N ASN A 69 23.17 9.45 -4.76
CA ASN A 69 24.59 9.72 -4.83
C ASN A 69 25.32 8.83 -3.83
N VAL A 70 26.29 8.08 -4.31
CA VAL A 70 27.16 7.21 -3.50
C VAL A 70 28.55 7.83 -3.46
N PHE A 71 28.94 8.33 -2.28
CA PHE A 71 30.22 8.99 -2.02
C PHE A 71 30.95 8.22 -0.91
N PRO A 72 31.85 7.29 -1.24
CA PRO A 72 32.57 6.50 -0.24
C PRO A 72 33.33 7.37 0.78
N GLY A 73 33.96 8.47 0.32
CA GLY A 73 34.72 9.41 1.15
C GLY A 73 33.90 10.21 2.17
N ASN A 74 32.55 10.20 2.11
CA ASN A 74 31.71 10.96 3.06
C ASN A 74 31.88 10.53 4.52
N ALA A 75 32.28 9.29 4.78
CA ALA A 75 32.53 8.81 6.12
C ALA A 75 33.60 9.63 6.85
N ALA A 76 34.68 10.03 6.15
CA ALA A 76 35.73 10.90 6.68
C ALA A 76 35.24 12.33 6.99
N ARG A 77 34.07 12.70 6.45
CA ARG A 77 33.43 14.02 6.60
C ARG A 77 32.26 14.00 7.58
N GLY A 78 31.99 12.86 8.23
CA GLY A 78 30.83 12.68 9.11
C GLY A 78 29.48 12.69 8.39
N LEU A 79 29.46 12.44 7.07
CA LEU A 79 28.25 12.39 6.26
C LEU A 79 27.90 10.94 5.86
N PRO A 80 26.63 10.62 5.60
CA PRO A 80 26.25 9.34 5.02
C PRO A 80 26.89 9.13 3.63
N SER A 81 27.36 7.91 3.37
CA SER A 81 27.91 7.55 2.04
C SER A 81 26.86 7.48 0.95
N VAL A 82 25.59 7.30 1.30
CA VAL A 82 24.46 7.25 0.36
C VAL A 82 23.50 8.36 0.72
N LEU A 83 23.29 9.29 -0.20
CA LEU A 83 22.34 10.40 -0.08
C LEU A 83 21.43 10.41 -1.29
N GLY A 84 20.14 10.62 -1.08
CA GLY A 84 19.22 10.67 -2.21
C GLY A 84 18.00 11.53 -1.99
N THR A 85 17.37 11.87 -3.11
CA THR A 85 16.12 12.61 -3.21
C THR A 85 15.19 11.85 -4.14
N TYR A 86 13.92 11.74 -3.77
CA TYR A 86 12.91 11.13 -4.62
C TYR A 86 11.90 12.20 -5.05
N VAL A 87 11.67 12.31 -6.36
CA VAL A 87 10.68 13.22 -6.93
C VAL A 87 9.49 12.40 -7.42
N LEU A 88 8.32 12.65 -6.83
CA LEU A 88 7.04 12.06 -7.22
C LEU A 88 6.28 13.04 -8.12
N MET A 89 5.87 12.58 -9.28
CA MET A 89 5.11 13.31 -10.28
C MET A 89 3.83 12.57 -10.64
N HIS A 90 2.84 13.31 -11.15
CA HIS A 90 1.63 12.74 -11.72
C HIS A 90 1.98 11.96 -13.00
N GLY A 91 1.46 10.73 -13.15
CA GLY A 91 1.74 9.89 -14.32
C GLY A 91 1.35 10.53 -15.65
N ASP A 92 0.14 11.12 -15.71
CA ASP A 92 -0.35 11.72 -16.98
C ASP A 92 0.22 13.10 -17.32
N THR A 93 0.33 13.99 -16.33
CA THR A 93 0.66 15.39 -16.58
C THR A 93 2.14 15.71 -16.36
N GLY A 94 2.88 14.80 -15.74
CA GLY A 94 4.25 15.06 -15.26
C GLY A 94 4.33 16.11 -14.15
N ALA A 95 3.20 16.62 -13.65
CA ALA A 95 3.20 17.68 -12.64
C ALA A 95 3.84 17.20 -11.34
N PRO A 96 4.79 17.95 -10.75
CA PRO A 96 5.49 17.52 -9.54
C PRO A 96 4.57 17.59 -8.33
N LEU A 97 4.37 16.44 -7.70
CA LEU A 97 3.50 16.27 -6.55
C LEU A 97 4.27 16.42 -5.24
N ALA A 98 5.42 15.76 -5.11
CA ALA A 98 6.23 15.78 -3.89
C ALA A 98 7.73 15.60 -4.16
N VAL A 99 8.54 16.18 -3.29
CA VAL A 99 9.94 15.85 -3.09
C VAL A 99 10.07 15.17 -1.74
N ILE A 100 10.68 13.99 -1.71
CA ILE A 100 10.74 13.10 -0.55
C ILE A 100 12.21 12.85 -0.22
N ASP A 101 12.52 12.78 1.08
CA ASP A 101 13.82 12.34 1.57
C ASP A 101 14.15 10.94 1.05
N GLY A 102 14.97 10.88 0.00
CA GLY A 102 15.32 9.64 -0.70
C GLY A 102 16.33 8.79 0.10
N THR A 103 17.06 9.41 1.03
CA THR A 103 18.01 8.72 1.91
C THR A 103 17.23 7.83 2.87
N ARG A 104 16.27 8.41 3.60
CA ARG A 104 15.43 7.67 4.55
C ARG A 104 14.54 6.67 3.84
N LEU A 105 13.96 7.08 2.71
CA LEU A 105 13.12 6.20 1.91
C LEU A 105 13.90 4.98 1.37
N THR A 106 15.18 5.15 1.02
CA THR A 106 16.03 4.04 0.59
C THR A 106 16.20 2.99 1.68
N LEU A 107 16.27 3.37 2.96
CA LEU A 107 16.37 2.42 4.06
C LEU A 107 15.11 1.55 4.17
N TRP A 108 13.94 2.20 4.17
CA TRP A 108 12.64 1.53 4.22
C TRP A 108 12.42 0.59 3.05
N ARG A 109 12.51 1.11 1.82
CA ARG A 109 12.18 0.34 0.61
C ARG A 109 13.14 -0.84 0.44
N THR A 110 14.43 -0.67 0.70
CA THR A 110 15.42 -1.73 0.48
C THR A 110 15.16 -2.90 1.44
N ALA A 111 14.92 -2.61 2.72
CA ALA A 111 14.57 -3.64 3.70
C ALA A 111 13.22 -4.30 3.40
N ALA A 112 12.22 -3.54 2.96
CA ALA A 112 10.91 -4.07 2.62
C ALA A 112 10.94 -4.95 1.35
N THR A 113 11.72 -4.59 0.34
CA THR A 113 11.91 -5.45 -0.86
C THR A 113 12.61 -6.76 -0.49
N SER A 114 13.64 -6.72 0.36
CA SER A 114 14.27 -7.95 0.87
C SER A 114 13.32 -8.80 1.71
N ALA A 115 12.53 -8.19 2.59
CA ALA A 115 11.50 -8.90 3.35
C ALA A 115 10.42 -9.51 2.43
N LEU A 116 10.05 -8.84 1.33
CA LEU A 116 9.17 -9.41 0.31
C LEU A 116 9.80 -10.65 -0.35
N ALA A 117 11.09 -10.59 -0.71
CA ALA A 117 11.79 -11.76 -1.24
C ALA A 117 11.79 -12.92 -0.23
N ALA A 118 12.11 -12.64 1.04
CA ALA A 118 12.02 -13.62 2.11
C ALA A 118 10.59 -14.18 2.27
N ARG A 119 9.55 -13.36 2.04
CA ARG A 119 8.15 -13.81 2.06
C ARG A 119 7.86 -14.88 1.01
N TYR A 120 8.52 -14.83 -0.14
CA TYR A 120 8.40 -15.83 -1.20
C TYR A 120 9.32 -17.04 -1.01
N LEU A 121 10.52 -16.83 -0.46
CA LEU A 121 11.64 -17.77 -0.60
C LEU A 121 12.03 -18.46 0.71
N ALA A 122 11.91 -17.76 1.84
CA ALA A 122 12.24 -18.31 3.15
C ALA A 122 11.13 -19.24 3.64
N ARG A 123 11.49 -20.23 4.45
CA ARG A 123 10.52 -21.12 5.12
C ARG A 123 9.52 -20.29 5.92
N GLU A 124 8.25 -20.72 5.95
CA GLU A 124 7.19 -20.00 6.68
C GLU A 124 7.44 -19.99 8.20
N ASP A 125 8.07 -21.06 8.71
CA ASP A 125 8.45 -21.24 10.11
C ASP A 125 9.84 -20.68 10.46
N ALA A 126 10.48 -19.93 9.55
CA ALA A 126 11.77 -19.30 9.82
C ALA A 126 11.65 -18.38 11.05
N SER A 127 12.49 -18.63 12.06
CA SER A 127 12.40 -17.99 13.38
C SER A 127 13.71 -17.34 13.85
N VAL A 128 14.84 -17.67 13.20
CA VAL A 128 16.15 -17.09 13.48
C VAL A 128 16.64 -16.24 12.30
N HIS A 129 16.81 -14.94 12.52
CA HIS A 129 17.34 -14.00 11.51
C HIS A 129 18.71 -13.47 11.92
N LEU A 130 19.71 -13.65 11.08
CA LEU A 130 21.04 -13.06 11.20
C LEU A 130 21.18 -11.87 10.24
N MET A 131 21.61 -10.73 10.78
CA MET A 131 22.03 -9.55 10.04
C MET A 131 23.56 -9.42 10.07
N VAL A 132 24.20 -9.57 8.91
CA VAL A 132 25.64 -9.39 8.71
C VAL A 132 25.90 -7.97 8.21
N GLY A 133 26.54 -7.16 9.06
CA GLY A 133 26.79 -5.74 8.85
C GLY A 133 25.97 -4.87 9.79
N ALA A 134 26.65 -3.92 10.45
CA ALA A 134 26.04 -2.95 11.35
C ALA A 134 25.98 -1.53 10.73
N GLY A 135 25.44 -1.44 9.52
CA GLY A 135 25.20 -0.18 8.81
C GLY A 135 23.78 0.36 9.02
N ALA A 136 23.46 1.47 8.35
CA ALA A 136 22.16 2.14 8.46
C ALA A 136 20.95 1.27 8.04
N LEU A 137 21.17 0.25 7.19
CA LEU A 137 20.13 -0.71 6.78
C LEU A 137 19.80 -1.75 7.86
N SER A 138 20.76 -2.10 8.73
CA SER A 138 20.59 -3.23 9.66
C SER A 138 19.39 -3.13 10.59
N PRO A 139 19.02 -1.96 11.17
CA PRO A 139 17.80 -1.87 11.99
C PRO A 139 16.53 -2.10 11.16
N PHE A 140 16.54 -1.67 9.90
CA PHE A 140 15.39 -1.80 9.00
C PHE A 140 15.20 -3.25 8.55
N PHE A 141 16.29 -3.96 8.26
CA PHE A 141 16.22 -5.37 7.89
C PHE A 141 15.65 -6.22 9.02
N LEU A 142 16.13 -6.02 10.25
CA LEU A 142 15.63 -6.74 11.42
C LEU A 142 14.13 -6.47 11.66
N LYS A 143 13.67 -5.22 11.48
CA LYS A 143 12.25 -4.86 11.60
C LYS A 143 11.40 -5.42 10.45
N ALA A 144 11.87 -5.30 9.21
CA ALA A 144 11.14 -5.75 8.02
C ALA A 144 10.94 -7.27 7.99
N HIS A 145 11.98 -8.04 8.30
CA HIS A 145 11.89 -9.51 8.31
C HIS A 145 10.97 -10.03 9.42
N ARG A 146 10.96 -9.37 10.59
CA ARG A 146 9.99 -9.66 11.66
C ARG A 146 8.55 -9.37 11.26
N ALA A 147 8.30 -8.50 10.30
CA ALA A 147 6.95 -8.20 9.81
C ALA A 147 6.40 -9.30 8.88
N VAL A 148 7.26 -10.15 8.31
CA VAL A 148 6.87 -11.16 7.31
C VAL A 148 7.10 -12.61 7.75
N ARG A 149 7.84 -12.82 8.84
CA ARG A 149 8.17 -14.14 9.39
C ARG A 149 8.11 -14.15 10.92
N PRO A 150 7.82 -15.30 11.56
CA PRO A 150 7.71 -15.44 13.02
C PRO A 150 9.11 -15.43 13.70
N ILE A 151 9.91 -14.40 13.43
CA ILE A 151 11.25 -14.26 13.97
C ILE A 151 11.20 -14.00 15.48
N THR A 152 11.66 -14.97 16.25
CA THR A 152 11.78 -14.89 17.72
C THR A 152 13.21 -14.56 18.15
N ARG A 153 14.21 -14.86 17.31
CA ARG A 153 15.62 -14.62 17.59
C ARG A 153 16.27 -13.80 16.47
N SER A 154 16.69 -12.60 16.81
CA SER A 154 17.44 -11.70 15.93
C SER A 154 18.90 -11.63 16.37
N ILE A 155 19.83 -11.88 15.45
CA ILE A 155 21.27 -11.85 15.68
C ILE A 155 21.88 -10.79 14.76
N ILE A 156 22.79 -9.98 15.27
CA ILE A 156 23.59 -9.06 14.47
C ILE A 156 25.08 -9.38 14.63
N TRP A 157 25.80 -9.38 13.52
CA TRP A 157 27.26 -9.50 13.51
C TRP A 157 27.86 -8.36 12.70
N ASN A 158 29.01 -7.86 13.13
CA ASN A 158 29.79 -6.90 12.35
C ASN A 158 31.27 -7.05 12.66
N LYS A 159 32.14 -6.85 11.65
CA LYS A 159 33.61 -6.87 11.80
C LYS A 159 34.09 -6.05 13.00
N THR A 160 33.50 -4.87 13.21
CA THR A 160 33.68 -4.07 14.43
C THR A 160 32.50 -4.30 15.36
N ARG A 161 32.68 -5.15 16.39
CA ARG A 161 31.64 -5.51 17.37
C ARG A 161 30.92 -4.31 17.98
N ALA A 162 31.66 -3.25 18.31
CA ALA A 162 31.09 -2.04 18.91
C ALA A 162 29.99 -1.38 18.06
N ASN A 163 30.04 -1.50 16.72
CA ASN A 163 28.98 -0.96 15.86
C ASN A 163 27.71 -1.81 15.94
N ALA A 164 27.85 -3.13 16.01
CA ALA A 164 26.72 -4.04 16.22
C ALA A 164 26.06 -3.80 17.59
N GLU A 165 26.87 -3.59 18.65
CA GLU A 165 26.35 -3.31 20.00
C GLU A 165 25.57 -1.99 20.08
N LYS A 166 26.02 -0.94 19.38
CA LYS A 166 25.28 0.33 19.30
C LYS A 166 23.88 0.14 18.71
N ILE A 167 23.79 -0.64 17.63
CA ILE A 167 22.52 -0.91 16.95
C ILE A 167 21.63 -1.81 17.82
N ALA A 168 22.20 -2.86 18.41
CA ALA A 168 21.46 -3.74 19.32
C ALA A 168 20.92 -2.95 20.52
N THR A 169 21.71 -2.04 21.10
CA THR A 169 21.27 -1.16 22.20
C THR A 169 20.09 -0.27 21.77
N SER A 170 20.16 0.36 20.60
CA SER A 170 19.06 1.17 20.06
C SER A 170 17.79 0.35 19.86
N LEU A 171 17.91 -0.85 19.30
CA LEU A 171 16.76 -1.72 19.04
C LEU A 171 16.15 -2.28 20.33
N ARG A 172 16.97 -2.62 21.32
CA ARG A 172 16.49 -3.05 22.65
C ARG A 172 15.70 -1.93 23.34
N ALA A 173 16.11 -0.67 23.17
CA ALA A 173 15.35 0.48 23.67
C ALA A 173 13.98 0.64 22.98
N GLU A 174 13.83 0.13 21.75
CA GLU A 174 12.56 0.03 21.04
C GLU A 174 11.77 -1.27 21.35
N GLY A 175 12.25 -2.09 22.30
CA GLY A 175 11.61 -3.37 22.67
C GLY A 175 11.94 -4.54 21.74
N ILE A 176 12.94 -4.40 20.86
CA ILE A 176 13.37 -5.44 19.92
C ILE A 176 14.62 -6.13 20.48
N THR A 177 14.45 -7.37 20.95
CA THR A 177 15.58 -8.20 21.42
C THR A 177 16.49 -8.58 20.25
N VAL A 178 17.77 -8.22 20.36
CA VAL A 178 18.82 -8.55 19.38
C VAL A 178 20.07 -9.02 20.12
N GLU A 179 20.62 -10.14 19.67
CA GLU A 179 21.89 -10.71 20.15
C GLU A 179 23.06 -10.22 19.29
N VAL A 180 24.21 -9.94 19.90
CA VAL A 180 25.43 -9.57 19.16
C VAL A 180 26.38 -10.77 19.14
N ALA A 181 26.59 -11.35 17.95
CA ALA A 181 27.45 -12.51 17.78
C ALA A 181 28.94 -12.12 17.73
N ASP A 182 29.79 -12.93 18.36
CA ASP A 182 31.25 -12.87 18.21
C ASP A 182 31.74 -13.76 17.06
N ASP A 183 31.15 -14.94 16.96
CA ASP A 183 31.46 -15.95 15.94
C ASP A 183 30.43 -15.89 14.80
N LEU A 184 30.88 -15.42 13.62
CA LEU A 184 30.04 -15.35 12.43
C LEU A 184 29.65 -16.75 11.92
N GLU A 185 30.55 -17.73 11.98
CA GLU A 185 30.28 -19.08 11.48
C GLU A 185 29.17 -19.73 12.31
N ALA A 186 29.29 -19.68 13.64
CA ALA A 186 28.25 -20.20 14.53
C ALA A 186 26.90 -19.50 14.32
N ALA A 187 26.91 -18.18 14.10
CA ALA A 187 25.69 -17.41 13.84
C ALA A 187 25.04 -17.81 12.49
N VAL A 188 25.84 -17.98 11.44
CA VAL A 188 25.36 -18.43 10.12
C VAL A 188 24.77 -19.84 10.20
N ARG A 189 25.43 -20.76 10.92
CA ARG A 189 24.94 -22.14 11.14
C ARG A 189 23.62 -22.20 11.88
N ALA A 190 23.32 -21.23 12.74
CA ALA A 190 22.08 -21.17 13.50
C ALA A 190 20.92 -20.52 12.72
N ALA A 191 21.21 -19.59 11.81
CA ALA A 191 20.22 -18.73 11.16
C ALA A 191 19.34 -19.47 10.14
N ASP A 192 18.04 -19.15 10.12
CA ASP A 192 17.12 -19.54 9.04
C ASP A 192 17.18 -18.54 7.88
N ILE A 193 17.32 -17.26 8.20
CA ILE A 193 17.47 -16.16 7.25
C ILE A 193 18.78 -15.44 7.56
N ILE A 194 19.60 -15.21 6.54
CA ILE A 194 20.88 -14.53 6.63
C ILE A 194 20.84 -13.35 5.67
N SER A 195 20.69 -12.13 6.20
CA SER A 195 20.75 -10.90 5.41
C SER A 195 22.14 -10.28 5.49
N THR A 196 22.71 -9.89 4.36
CA THR A 196 24.02 -9.23 4.27
C THR A 196 23.88 -7.85 3.63
N ALA A 197 24.37 -6.81 4.31
CA ALA A 197 24.39 -5.45 3.78
C ALA A 197 25.70 -4.74 4.14
N THR A 198 26.78 -5.24 3.56
CA THR A 198 28.16 -4.80 3.77
C THR A 198 28.76 -4.22 2.50
N LEU A 199 29.81 -3.42 2.65
CA LEU A 199 30.60 -2.93 1.52
C LEU A 199 31.80 -3.84 1.21
N SER A 200 31.69 -5.14 1.50
CA SER A 200 32.81 -6.08 1.37
C SER A 200 33.17 -6.34 -0.10
N ARG A 201 34.46 -6.59 -0.33
CA ARG A 201 35.00 -7.14 -1.60
C ARG A 201 35.45 -8.59 -1.44
N GLU A 202 35.39 -9.09 -0.21
CA GLU A 202 35.79 -10.45 0.16
C GLU A 202 34.59 -11.20 0.73
N PRO A 203 34.46 -12.52 0.47
CA PRO A 203 33.43 -13.35 1.09
C PRO A 203 33.43 -13.26 2.61
N LEU A 204 32.28 -12.94 3.20
CA LEU A 204 32.04 -12.98 4.64
C LEU A 204 31.31 -14.26 5.03
N VAL A 205 30.29 -14.64 4.28
CA VAL A 205 29.50 -15.85 4.51
C VAL A 205 30.00 -16.95 3.58
N ARG A 206 30.22 -18.15 4.13
CA ARG A 206 30.69 -19.32 3.38
C ARG A 206 29.60 -20.36 3.21
N GLY A 207 29.53 -20.98 2.03
CA GLY A 207 28.51 -21.97 1.72
C GLY A 207 28.53 -23.14 2.71
N ALA A 208 29.73 -23.60 3.10
CA ALA A 208 29.96 -24.65 4.08
C ALA A 208 29.31 -24.41 5.47
N TRP A 209 28.92 -23.18 5.77
CA TRP A 209 28.25 -22.80 7.02
C TRP A 209 26.72 -22.86 6.93
N LEU A 210 26.16 -22.88 5.73
CA LEU A 210 24.71 -22.89 5.50
C LEU A 210 24.10 -24.22 5.89
N LYS A 211 23.06 -24.15 6.72
CA LYS A 211 22.21 -25.29 7.04
C LYS A 211 21.17 -25.55 5.93
N PRO A 212 20.67 -26.79 5.79
CA PRO A 212 19.53 -27.08 4.92
C PRO A 212 18.33 -26.19 5.24
N GLY A 213 17.62 -25.72 4.22
CA GLY A 213 16.46 -24.85 4.40
C GLY A 213 16.75 -23.37 4.65
N ALA A 214 18.02 -22.93 4.60
CA ALA A 214 18.40 -21.54 4.81
C ALA A 214 17.96 -20.61 3.65
N HIS A 215 17.75 -19.34 3.98
CA HIS A 215 17.55 -18.25 3.03
C HIS A 215 18.66 -17.21 3.15
N LEU A 216 19.32 -16.91 2.05
CA LEU A 216 20.34 -15.87 1.91
C LEU A 216 19.72 -14.66 1.21
N ASP A 217 19.93 -13.48 1.78
CA ASP A 217 19.43 -12.20 1.29
C ASP A 217 20.61 -11.22 1.15
N LEU A 218 21.11 -11.08 -0.08
CA LEU A 218 22.38 -10.41 -0.40
C LEU A 218 22.14 -9.04 -1.01
N VAL A 219 22.52 -7.98 -0.31
CA VAL A 219 22.12 -6.60 -0.66
C VAL A 219 23.31 -5.66 -0.82
N GLY A 220 24.41 -5.91 -0.11
CA GLY A 220 25.54 -5.01 0.00
C GLY A 220 26.37 -4.89 -1.28
N ALA A 221 26.59 -6.00 -1.99
CA ALA A 221 27.40 -5.99 -3.21
C ALA A 221 26.61 -5.52 -4.45
N PHE A 222 26.67 -4.22 -4.72
CA PHE A 222 26.00 -3.56 -5.86
C PHE A 222 26.94 -3.15 -6.99
N THR A 223 28.23 -3.51 -6.93
CA THR A 223 29.18 -3.42 -8.06
C THR A 223 29.83 -4.78 -8.33
N PRO A 224 30.33 -5.02 -9.55
CA PRO A 224 30.95 -6.31 -9.93
C PRO A 224 32.11 -6.74 -9.03
N GLU A 225 32.85 -5.80 -8.47
CA GLU A 225 34.04 -6.03 -7.63
C GLU A 225 33.68 -6.34 -6.17
N MET A 226 32.44 -6.09 -5.76
CA MET A 226 31.96 -6.34 -4.41
C MET A 226 31.38 -7.75 -4.29
N ARG A 227 31.52 -8.38 -3.12
CA ARG A 227 30.86 -9.65 -2.81
C ARG A 227 30.77 -9.83 -1.31
N GLU A 228 29.76 -10.57 -0.88
CA GLU A 228 29.49 -10.90 0.53
C GLU A 228 29.53 -12.40 0.78
N THR A 229 29.40 -13.21 -0.27
CA THR A 229 29.43 -14.69 -0.19
C THR A 229 30.54 -15.30 -1.03
N ASP A 230 30.96 -16.52 -0.67
CA ASP A 230 31.82 -17.36 -1.52
C ASP A 230 31.02 -18.03 -2.65
N ASP A 231 31.72 -18.70 -3.57
CA ASP A 231 31.07 -19.35 -4.71
C ASP A 231 30.22 -20.55 -4.27
N ASP A 232 30.55 -21.21 -3.14
CA ASP A 232 29.79 -22.34 -2.60
C ASP A 232 28.38 -21.93 -2.16
N CYS A 233 28.19 -20.70 -1.65
CA CYS A 233 26.85 -20.16 -1.38
C CYS A 233 25.99 -20.14 -2.63
N VAL A 234 26.57 -19.72 -3.77
CA VAL A 234 25.86 -19.59 -5.05
C VAL A 234 25.55 -20.98 -5.61
N LEU A 235 26.54 -21.87 -5.65
CA LEU A 235 26.40 -23.21 -6.22
C LEU A 235 25.40 -24.10 -5.46
N ARG A 236 25.23 -23.88 -4.16
CA ARG A 236 24.32 -24.66 -3.31
C ARG A 236 22.90 -24.09 -3.22
N SER A 237 22.67 -22.92 -3.81
CA SER A 237 21.40 -22.20 -3.66
C SER A 237 20.58 -22.22 -4.94
N ARG A 238 19.26 -22.17 -4.76
CA ARG A 238 18.30 -21.76 -5.78
C ARG A 238 18.28 -20.24 -5.85
N ILE A 239 18.53 -19.67 -7.03
CA ILE A 239 18.90 -18.26 -7.18
C ILE A 239 17.74 -17.43 -7.69
N PHE A 240 17.47 -16.35 -6.97
CA PHE A 240 16.43 -15.35 -7.24
C PHE A 240 17.04 -13.96 -7.17
N VAL A 241 16.45 -13.01 -7.90
CA VAL A 241 17.01 -11.65 -8.01
C VAL A 241 15.93 -10.59 -7.93
N ASP A 242 16.32 -9.34 -7.66
CA ASP A 242 15.39 -8.21 -7.78
C ASP A 242 14.98 -7.96 -9.23
N THR A 243 15.97 -7.83 -10.10
CA THR A 243 15.84 -7.75 -11.56
C THR A 243 17.01 -8.47 -12.21
N ARG A 244 16.77 -9.24 -13.27
CA ARG A 244 17.85 -9.94 -13.99
C ARG A 244 18.89 -8.95 -14.55
N GLY A 245 18.43 -7.85 -15.14
CA GLY A 245 19.31 -6.85 -15.75
C GLY A 245 20.26 -6.16 -14.76
N GLY A 246 19.82 -5.90 -13.53
CA GLY A 246 20.66 -5.33 -12.48
C GLY A 246 21.58 -6.38 -11.86
N ALA A 247 21.00 -7.48 -11.37
CA ALA A 247 21.73 -8.50 -10.62
C ALA A 247 22.86 -9.17 -11.41
N LEU A 248 22.63 -9.50 -12.69
CA LEU A 248 23.62 -10.18 -13.53
C LEU A 248 24.72 -9.25 -14.08
N LYS A 249 24.55 -7.93 -13.94
CA LYS A 249 25.51 -6.93 -14.41
C LYS A 249 26.29 -6.27 -13.27
N GLU A 250 25.64 -6.05 -12.14
CA GLU A 250 26.15 -5.23 -11.05
C GLU A 250 26.36 -6.04 -9.77
N GLY A 251 25.63 -7.13 -9.56
CA GLY A 251 25.72 -7.92 -8.33
C GLY A 251 26.94 -8.83 -8.34
N GLY A 252 28.06 -8.39 -7.75
CA GLY A 252 29.31 -9.14 -7.82
C GLY A 252 29.27 -10.57 -7.24
N ASP A 253 28.36 -10.88 -6.31
CA ASP A 253 28.09 -12.26 -5.85
C ASP A 253 27.65 -13.20 -6.99
N LEU A 254 27.05 -12.68 -8.07
CA LEU A 254 26.67 -13.45 -9.26
C LEU A 254 27.63 -13.18 -10.44
N VAL A 255 28.04 -11.92 -10.65
CA VAL A 255 28.91 -11.54 -11.78
C VAL A 255 30.25 -12.26 -11.72
N GLN A 256 30.85 -12.38 -10.54
CA GLN A 256 32.17 -13.02 -10.39
C GLN A 256 32.14 -14.51 -10.71
N PRO A 257 31.25 -15.35 -10.13
CA PRO A 257 31.20 -16.76 -10.48
C PRO A 257 30.73 -17.02 -11.93
N ILE A 258 29.91 -16.14 -12.53
CA ILE A 258 29.61 -16.19 -13.97
C ILE A 258 30.88 -15.97 -14.80
N LYS A 259 31.66 -14.93 -14.48
CA LYS A 259 32.93 -14.63 -15.17
C LYS A 259 33.96 -15.74 -15.00
N ALA A 260 33.95 -16.43 -13.85
CA ALA A 260 34.79 -17.58 -13.57
C ALA A 260 34.32 -18.88 -14.26
N GLY A 261 33.15 -18.88 -14.91
CA GLY A 261 32.59 -20.05 -15.58
C GLY A 261 31.98 -21.10 -14.64
N LEU A 262 31.72 -20.74 -13.39
CA LEU A 262 31.14 -21.66 -12.38
C LEU A 262 29.62 -21.81 -12.53
N ILE A 263 28.95 -20.76 -13.00
CA ILE A 263 27.51 -20.73 -13.29
C ILE A 263 27.25 -19.98 -14.61
N SER A 264 26.10 -20.22 -15.24
CA SER A 264 25.60 -19.40 -16.34
C SER A 264 24.55 -18.39 -15.84
N ALA A 265 24.20 -17.41 -16.66
CA ALA A 265 23.13 -16.46 -16.36
C ALA A 265 21.75 -17.14 -16.17
N ASP A 266 21.54 -18.31 -16.79
CA ASP A 266 20.29 -19.08 -16.75
C ASP A 266 20.04 -19.76 -15.39
N VAL A 267 21.01 -19.68 -14.46
CA VAL A 267 20.84 -20.19 -13.09
C VAL A 267 19.80 -19.40 -12.29
N VAL A 268 19.46 -18.19 -12.72
CA VAL A 268 18.44 -17.36 -12.08
C VAL A 268 17.06 -17.89 -12.41
N GLU A 269 16.42 -18.54 -11.42
CA GLU A 269 15.11 -19.17 -11.59
C GLU A 269 13.99 -18.14 -11.81
N ALA A 270 13.98 -17.07 -11.02
CA ALA A 270 12.97 -16.02 -11.11
C ALA A 270 13.50 -14.68 -10.59
N ASP A 271 12.95 -13.59 -11.10
CA ASP A 271 13.07 -12.28 -10.43
C ASP A 271 11.81 -11.98 -9.59
N LEU A 272 11.82 -10.87 -8.85
CA LEU A 272 10.68 -10.50 -8.02
C LEU A 272 9.40 -10.21 -8.81
N PHE A 273 9.50 -9.78 -10.07
CA PHE A 273 8.31 -9.63 -10.91
C PHE A 273 7.71 -10.99 -11.22
N ASP A 274 8.53 -11.98 -11.54
CA ASP A 274 8.06 -13.32 -11.83
C ASP A 274 7.37 -13.96 -10.63
N LEU A 275 7.98 -13.83 -9.45
CA LEU A 275 7.43 -14.35 -8.20
C LEU A 275 6.13 -13.62 -7.82
N ALA A 276 6.11 -12.29 -7.91
CA ALA A 276 4.92 -11.51 -7.61
C ALA A 276 3.79 -11.81 -8.60
N ARG A 277 4.05 -11.85 -9.91
CA ARG A 277 3.01 -12.11 -10.93
C ARG A 277 2.59 -13.58 -10.98
N GLY A 278 3.38 -14.48 -10.40
CA GLY A 278 3.15 -15.92 -10.46
C GLY A 278 3.40 -16.52 -11.84
N THR A 279 4.18 -15.85 -12.69
CA THR A 279 4.65 -16.38 -13.99
C THR A 279 5.60 -17.54 -13.77
N VAL A 280 6.43 -17.47 -12.72
CA VAL A 280 7.21 -18.59 -12.20
C VAL A 280 6.65 -19.00 -10.84
N ARG A 281 6.17 -20.24 -10.74
CA ARG A 281 5.74 -20.82 -9.46
C ARG A 281 6.90 -21.51 -8.79
N PHE A 282 7.47 -20.85 -7.78
CA PHE A 282 8.45 -21.47 -6.91
C PHE A 282 7.77 -22.37 -5.88
N THR A 283 8.10 -23.66 -5.89
CA THR A 283 7.76 -24.59 -4.81
C THR A 283 9.04 -24.96 -4.08
N ARG A 284 9.01 -24.79 -2.76
CA ARG A 284 10.16 -24.97 -1.89
C ARG A 284 10.20 -26.38 -1.32
N ALA A 285 11.30 -27.10 -1.51
CA ALA A 285 11.58 -28.31 -0.74
C ALA A 285 12.14 -27.97 0.64
N LYS A 286 11.99 -28.89 1.61
CA LYS A 286 12.42 -28.68 3.01
C LYS A 286 13.88 -28.23 3.13
N ASP A 287 14.76 -28.86 2.35
CA ASP A 287 16.20 -28.68 2.46
C ASP A 287 16.76 -27.66 1.46
N ASP A 288 15.94 -27.09 0.56
CA ASP A 288 16.38 -26.11 -0.42
C ASP A 288 17.09 -24.96 0.30
N ILE A 289 18.23 -24.52 -0.22
CA ILE A 289 18.83 -23.25 0.15
C ILE A 289 18.40 -22.26 -0.93
N THR A 290 17.93 -21.08 -0.52
CA THR A 290 17.50 -20.03 -1.45
C THR A 290 18.40 -18.83 -1.30
N LEU A 291 18.76 -18.21 -2.41
CA LEU A 291 19.57 -17.00 -2.45
C LEU A 291 18.81 -15.93 -3.22
N TYR A 292 18.56 -14.81 -2.57
CA TYR A 292 18.02 -13.61 -3.17
C TYR A 292 19.13 -12.57 -3.31
N LYS A 293 19.39 -12.11 -4.53
CA LYS A 293 20.35 -11.03 -4.82
C LYS A 293 19.63 -9.75 -5.19
N SER A 294 19.87 -8.70 -4.40
CA SER A 294 19.36 -7.35 -4.67
C SER A 294 20.49 -6.43 -5.13
N THR A 295 20.22 -5.65 -6.19
CA THR A 295 21.08 -4.55 -6.67
C THR A 295 20.38 -3.18 -6.53
N GLY A 296 19.11 -3.20 -6.14
CA GLY A 296 18.28 -2.06 -5.84
C GLY A 296 17.64 -1.48 -7.10
N GLY A 297 16.57 -2.11 -7.60
CA GLY A 297 15.71 -1.57 -8.65
C GLY A 297 15.03 -0.23 -8.32
N ALA A 298 14.51 0.48 -9.33
CA ALA A 298 13.91 1.81 -9.19
C ALA A 298 12.46 1.81 -8.67
N ILE A 299 11.85 0.63 -8.51
CA ILE A 299 10.44 0.49 -8.13
C ILE A 299 10.22 1.10 -6.76
N PHE A 300 9.52 2.21 -6.78
CA PHE A 300 8.81 2.74 -5.63
C PHE A 300 7.59 3.46 -6.17
N ASP A 301 6.42 2.86 -5.95
CA ASP A 301 5.15 3.58 -5.96
C ASP A 301 4.38 3.18 -4.71
N PRO A 302 4.42 3.99 -3.63
CA PRO A 302 3.48 3.86 -2.56
C PRO A 302 2.16 4.43 -3.11
N ARG A 303 1.36 3.56 -3.74
CA ARG A 303 -0.09 3.77 -3.67
C ARG A 303 -0.39 3.90 -2.19
N ARG A 304 -0.81 5.09 -1.77
CA ARG A 304 -1.34 5.34 -0.43
C ARG A 304 -2.26 4.17 -0.10
N GLY A 305 -1.94 3.39 0.92
CA GLY A 305 -2.72 2.23 1.31
C GLY A 305 -4.18 2.64 1.54
N LYS A 306 -5.02 2.48 0.52
CA LYS A 306 -6.39 2.06 0.72
C LYS A 306 -6.27 0.55 0.84
N LYS A 307 -6.53 0.04 2.04
CA LYS A 307 -6.66 -1.40 2.35
C LYS A 307 -7.14 -2.18 1.11
N ARG A 308 -6.34 -3.18 0.70
CA ARG A 308 -6.65 -4.25 -0.26
C ARG A 308 -6.96 -3.79 -1.69
N ASP A 309 -6.10 -4.17 -2.62
CA ASP A 309 -6.48 -4.36 -4.03
C ASP A 309 -6.08 -5.79 -4.45
N CYS A 310 -6.72 -6.76 -3.80
CA CYS A 310 -6.97 -8.07 -4.37
C CYS A 310 -8.25 -7.93 -5.20
N GLY A 311 -8.11 -7.37 -6.41
CA GLY A 311 -9.23 -6.95 -7.26
C GLY A 311 -9.92 -5.71 -6.70
N VAL A 312 -10.35 -4.79 -7.57
CA VAL A 312 -11.10 -3.60 -7.16
C VAL A 312 -12.41 -4.06 -6.54
N SER A 313 -12.44 -4.28 -5.22
CA SER A 313 -13.67 -4.62 -4.54
C SER A 313 -14.52 -3.37 -4.53
N LEU A 314 -15.56 -3.36 -5.37
CA LEU A 314 -16.61 -2.35 -5.40
C LEU A 314 -17.07 -2.03 -3.97
N LEU A 315 -16.97 -0.79 -3.52
CA LEU A 315 -17.40 -0.46 -2.15
C LEU A 315 -18.91 -0.58 -2.02
N ILE A 316 -19.40 -1.21 -0.95
CA ILE A 316 -20.84 -1.38 -0.72
C ILE A 316 -21.26 -0.61 0.53
N LYS A 317 -22.21 0.32 0.37
CA LYS A 317 -22.82 1.09 1.46
C LYS A 317 -24.28 0.69 1.66
N ILE A 318 -24.65 0.47 2.92
CA ILE A 318 -26.05 0.27 3.34
C ILE A 318 -26.48 1.49 4.17
N CYS A 319 -27.43 2.27 3.65
CA CYS A 319 -27.84 3.55 4.24
C CYS A 319 -29.17 3.45 4.97
N GLY A 320 -29.34 4.23 6.05
CA GLY A 320 -30.58 4.33 6.82
C GLY A 320 -30.77 3.21 7.84
N LEU A 321 -29.67 2.69 8.41
CA LEU A 321 -29.72 1.67 9.45
C LEU A 321 -30.18 2.27 10.78
N LYS A 322 -31.06 1.56 11.50
CA LYS A 322 -31.65 2.03 12.77
C LYS A 322 -31.59 1.01 13.91
N THR A 323 -31.29 -0.25 13.63
CA THR A 323 -31.34 -1.31 14.65
C THR A 323 -30.05 -2.14 14.67
N PRO A 324 -29.70 -2.74 15.83
CA PRO A 324 -28.54 -3.63 15.95
C PRO A 324 -28.55 -4.78 14.93
N GLU A 325 -29.72 -5.39 14.68
CA GLU A 325 -29.85 -6.53 13.78
C GLU A 325 -29.54 -6.15 12.33
N SER A 326 -29.99 -4.95 11.92
CA SER A 326 -29.71 -4.43 10.58
C SER A 326 -28.22 -4.11 10.39
N VAL A 327 -27.56 -3.62 11.44
CA VAL A 327 -26.11 -3.34 11.46
C VAL A 327 -25.31 -4.63 11.40
N ASP A 328 -25.61 -5.61 12.27
CA ASP A 328 -24.93 -6.90 12.29
C ASP A 328 -25.12 -7.65 10.98
N CYS A 329 -26.33 -7.59 10.40
CA CYS A 329 -26.59 -8.19 9.10
C CYS A 329 -25.76 -7.53 8.00
N ALA A 330 -25.72 -6.19 7.93
CA ALA A 330 -24.95 -5.47 6.93
C ALA A 330 -23.45 -5.76 7.06
N VAL A 331 -22.91 -5.70 8.28
CA VAL A 331 -21.49 -5.98 8.54
C VAL A 331 -21.16 -7.46 8.28
N GLY A 332 -22.01 -8.38 8.76
CA GLY A 332 -21.83 -9.82 8.56
C GLY A 332 -21.93 -10.25 7.10
N ALA A 333 -22.71 -9.54 6.30
CA ALA A 333 -22.81 -9.75 4.85
C ALA A 333 -21.67 -9.10 4.05
N GLY A 334 -20.84 -8.24 4.67
CA GLY A 334 -19.67 -7.62 4.03
C GLY A 334 -19.89 -6.22 3.46
N ALA A 335 -20.77 -5.41 4.06
CA ALA A 335 -20.86 -3.99 3.78
C ALA A 335 -19.60 -3.24 4.23
N ASP A 336 -19.11 -2.31 3.40
CA ASP A 336 -17.94 -1.48 3.69
C ASP A 336 -18.30 -0.21 4.47
N MET A 337 -19.53 0.27 4.30
CA MET A 337 -20.03 1.50 4.90
C MET A 337 -21.45 1.35 5.44
N LEU A 338 -21.68 1.89 6.62
CA LEU A 338 -22.98 1.93 7.31
C LEU A 338 -23.46 3.38 7.39
N GLY A 339 -24.60 3.69 6.78
CA GLY A 339 -25.15 5.04 6.77
C GLY A 339 -26.21 5.26 7.85
N PHE A 340 -26.03 6.30 8.67
CA PHE A 340 -26.96 6.76 9.69
C PHE A 340 -27.51 8.13 9.29
N VAL A 341 -28.83 8.30 9.30
CA VAL A 341 -29.49 9.50 8.76
C VAL A 341 -29.88 10.45 9.89
N PHE A 342 -29.30 11.64 9.88
CA PHE A 342 -29.56 12.72 10.84
C PHE A 342 -30.39 13.84 10.21
N HIS A 343 -31.47 13.46 9.52
CA HIS A 343 -32.44 14.39 8.96
C HIS A 343 -33.87 14.04 9.44
N PRO A 344 -34.49 14.83 10.34
CA PRO A 344 -35.74 14.48 11.01
C PRO A 344 -36.92 14.16 10.09
N LYS A 345 -36.98 14.75 8.90
CA LYS A 345 -38.07 14.47 7.92
C LYS A 345 -37.92 13.12 7.23
N SER A 346 -36.79 12.44 7.38
CA SER A 346 -36.54 11.14 6.78
C SER A 346 -37.17 10.02 7.63
N PRO A 347 -37.84 9.02 7.02
CA PRO A 347 -38.31 7.83 7.75
C PRO A 347 -37.16 6.99 8.34
N ARG A 348 -35.92 7.28 7.92
CA ARG A 348 -34.69 6.63 8.37
C ARG A 348 -33.96 7.42 9.45
N TYR A 349 -34.56 8.51 9.95
CA TYR A 349 -33.98 9.32 11.00
C TYR A 349 -33.66 8.47 12.24
N ILE A 350 -32.47 8.70 12.81
CA ILE A 350 -32.03 8.09 14.06
C ILE A 350 -31.48 9.18 14.99
N LEU A 351 -31.76 9.03 16.29
CA LEU A 351 -31.22 9.93 17.31
C LEU A 351 -29.69 9.73 17.45
N PRO A 352 -28.91 10.79 17.72
CA PRO A 352 -27.45 10.71 17.88
C PRO A 352 -27.00 9.63 18.88
N ASP A 353 -27.61 9.54 20.06
CA ASP A 353 -27.21 8.55 21.08
C ASP A 353 -27.47 7.11 20.65
N ALA A 354 -28.61 6.88 19.98
CA ALA A 354 -28.94 5.57 19.42
C ALA A 354 -27.96 5.19 18.30
N ALA A 355 -27.60 6.13 17.43
CA ALA A 355 -26.59 5.92 16.41
C ALA A 355 -25.21 5.63 17.02
N ALA A 356 -24.81 6.35 18.08
CA ALA A 356 -23.54 6.13 18.76
C ALA A 356 -23.42 4.70 19.33
N ALA A 357 -24.50 4.13 19.85
CA ALA A 357 -24.53 2.74 20.29
C ALA A 357 -24.28 1.76 19.12
N LEU A 358 -24.90 1.99 17.98
CA LEU A 358 -24.73 1.18 16.77
C LEU A 358 -23.33 1.34 16.15
N VAL A 359 -22.78 2.55 16.14
CA VAL A 359 -21.41 2.81 15.68
C VAL A 359 -20.42 2.01 16.53
N ARG A 360 -20.54 2.06 17.86
CA ARG A 360 -19.68 1.27 18.77
C ARG A 360 -19.77 -0.23 18.51
N GLN A 361 -20.96 -0.76 18.22
CA GLN A 361 -21.16 -2.16 17.87
C GLN A 361 -20.44 -2.56 16.58
N SER A 362 -20.38 -1.66 15.59
CA SER A 362 -19.74 -1.90 14.29
C SER A 362 -18.26 -1.49 14.20
N ALA A 363 -17.68 -0.98 15.30
CA ALA A 363 -16.36 -0.37 15.31
C ALA A 363 -15.28 -1.28 14.71
N GLY A 364 -14.49 -0.74 13.79
CA GLY A 364 -13.40 -1.46 13.11
C GLY A 364 -13.85 -2.46 12.02
N ARG A 365 -15.16 -2.71 11.85
CA ARG A 365 -15.69 -3.68 10.88
C ARG A 365 -16.25 -3.05 9.62
N ALA A 366 -16.83 -1.85 9.70
CA ALA A 366 -17.29 -1.05 8.57
C ALA A 366 -17.17 0.45 8.91
N ARG A 367 -17.08 1.31 7.89
CA ARG A 367 -17.02 2.76 8.11
C ARG A 367 -18.41 3.32 8.42
N CYS A 368 -18.51 4.13 9.47
CA CYS A 368 -19.75 4.79 9.85
C CYS A 368 -19.89 6.13 9.14
N VAL A 369 -21.00 6.30 8.41
CA VAL A 369 -21.30 7.49 7.61
C VAL A 369 -22.44 8.25 8.24
N ALA A 370 -22.19 9.49 8.66
CA ALA A 370 -23.23 10.40 9.14
C ALA A 370 -23.81 11.18 7.96
N LEU A 371 -25.05 10.86 7.59
CA LEU A 371 -25.77 11.56 6.53
C LEU A 371 -26.53 12.74 7.13
N VAL A 372 -26.25 13.92 6.60
CA VAL A 372 -26.81 15.21 7.01
C VAL A 372 -27.36 15.96 5.80
N VAL A 373 -28.26 16.91 6.05
CA VAL A 373 -28.90 17.74 5.03
C VAL A 373 -28.88 19.17 5.54
N ASP A 374 -28.09 20.03 4.89
CA ASP A 374 -28.00 21.48 5.16
C ASP A 374 -27.79 21.81 6.65
N THR A 375 -26.96 21.00 7.32
CA THR A 375 -26.73 21.03 8.77
C THR A 375 -25.67 22.07 9.17
N ASP A 376 -25.92 22.84 10.22
CA ASP A 376 -25.02 23.87 10.74
C ASP A 376 -23.84 23.30 11.55
N ASP A 377 -22.81 24.12 11.82
CA ASP A 377 -21.60 23.68 12.53
C ASP A 377 -21.83 23.26 13.97
N GLY A 378 -22.82 23.84 14.65
CA GLY A 378 -23.17 23.46 16.02
C GLY A 378 -23.71 22.03 16.05
N GLN A 379 -24.64 21.72 15.15
CA GLN A 379 -25.21 20.39 14.99
C GLN A 379 -24.17 19.36 14.53
N LEU A 380 -23.29 19.72 13.58
CA LEU A 380 -22.17 18.87 13.16
C LEU A 380 -21.19 18.60 14.32
N GLY A 381 -20.93 19.61 15.16
CA GLY A 381 -20.13 19.47 16.37
C GLY A 381 -20.70 18.46 17.36
N VAL A 382 -22.01 18.53 17.60
CA VAL A 382 -22.72 17.56 18.46
C VAL A 382 -22.67 16.15 17.88
N LEU A 383 -22.90 16.01 16.57
CA LEU A 383 -22.82 14.71 15.91
C LEU A 383 -21.39 14.14 15.95
N ARG A 384 -20.37 14.98 15.76
CA ARG A 384 -18.96 14.57 15.88
C ARG A 384 -18.64 14.04 17.28
N SER A 385 -19.04 14.76 18.32
CA SER A 385 -18.73 14.37 19.70
C SER A 385 -19.51 13.15 20.16
N THR A 386 -20.76 13.01 19.72
CA THR A 386 -21.67 11.95 20.18
C THR A 386 -21.50 10.67 19.38
N VAL A 387 -21.48 10.77 18.04
CA VAL A 387 -21.51 9.63 17.12
C VAL A 387 -20.11 9.24 16.64
N ALA A 388 -19.18 10.19 16.57
CA ALA A 388 -17.81 10.01 16.06
C ALA A 388 -17.76 9.30 14.68
N PRO A 389 -18.38 9.88 13.63
CA PRO A 389 -18.43 9.25 12.31
C PRO A 389 -17.08 9.25 11.58
N ASP A 390 -16.88 8.26 10.70
CA ASP A 390 -15.69 8.14 9.83
C ASP A 390 -15.80 8.96 8.53
N LEU A 391 -16.99 9.43 8.20
CA LEU A 391 -17.33 10.11 6.95
C LEU A 391 -18.60 10.95 7.12
N TRP A 392 -18.56 12.19 6.69
CA TRP A 392 -19.77 13.00 6.47
C TRP A 392 -20.36 12.69 5.10
N GLN A 393 -21.68 12.49 5.01
CA GLN A 393 -22.40 12.51 3.74
C GLN A 393 -23.34 13.71 3.71
N PHE A 394 -23.04 14.68 2.85
CA PHE A 394 -23.91 15.82 2.56
C PHE A 394 -24.89 15.47 1.46
N HIS A 395 -26.19 15.57 1.77
CA HIS A 395 -27.26 15.24 0.83
C HIS A 395 -28.19 16.44 0.55
N GLY A 396 -27.92 17.61 1.10
CA GLY A 396 -28.70 18.83 0.84
C GLY A 396 -28.19 19.64 -0.35
N THR A 397 -28.33 20.96 -0.21
CA THR A 397 -27.92 21.98 -1.17
C THR A 397 -26.59 22.64 -0.81
N GLU A 398 -25.77 21.95 -0.01
CA GLU A 398 -24.52 22.49 0.52
C GLU A 398 -23.57 22.94 -0.60
N SER A 399 -23.09 24.18 -0.51
CA SER A 399 -22.18 24.76 -1.50
C SER A 399 -20.79 24.14 -1.48
N LEU A 400 -19.99 24.44 -2.51
CA LEU A 400 -18.58 24.02 -2.60
C LEU A 400 -17.76 24.50 -1.39
N GLU A 401 -17.97 25.75 -1.00
CA GLU A 401 -17.33 26.36 0.17
C GLU A 401 -17.74 25.62 1.43
N ARG A 402 -19.04 25.34 1.60
CA ARG A 402 -19.53 24.60 2.77
C ARG A 402 -18.90 23.22 2.89
N VAL A 403 -18.83 22.47 1.79
CA VAL A 403 -18.20 21.14 1.74
C VAL A 403 -16.72 21.22 2.10
N ARG A 404 -15.99 22.17 1.53
CA ARG A 404 -14.56 22.40 1.80
C ARG A 404 -14.31 22.81 3.24
N ASP A 405 -15.09 23.75 3.75
CA ASP A 405 -14.87 24.39 5.04
C ASP A 405 -15.20 23.42 6.18
N VAL A 406 -16.27 22.62 6.06
CA VAL A 406 -16.55 21.54 7.03
C VAL A 406 -15.46 20.47 7.01
N ARG A 407 -15.00 20.06 5.82
CA ARG A 407 -13.90 19.08 5.71
C ARG A 407 -12.65 19.57 6.44
N ALA A 408 -12.30 20.85 6.28
CA ALA A 408 -11.15 21.45 6.94
C ALA A 408 -11.35 21.60 8.45
N ALA A 409 -12.51 22.12 8.88
CA ALA A 409 -12.78 22.43 10.29
C ALA A 409 -12.94 21.17 11.17
N PHE A 410 -13.56 20.11 10.64
CA PHE A 410 -13.85 18.91 11.42
C PHE A 410 -12.83 17.78 11.23
N GLY A 411 -11.98 17.85 10.19
CA GLY A 411 -10.92 16.87 9.93
C GLY A 411 -11.42 15.46 9.58
N ILE A 412 -12.72 15.32 9.27
CA ILE A 412 -13.37 14.08 8.86
C ILE A 412 -13.60 14.16 7.34
N PRO A 413 -13.31 13.09 6.57
CA PRO A 413 -13.55 13.07 5.13
C PRO A 413 -15.02 13.36 4.79
N VAL A 414 -15.27 13.86 3.57
CA VAL A 414 -16.61 14.24 3.12
C VAL A 414 -17.01 13.52 1.83
N MET A 415 -18.25 13.03 1.80
CA MET A 415 -18.96 12.55 0.62
C MET A 415 -20.06 13.56 0.26
N LYS A 416 -20.10 14.01 -0.99
CA LYS A 416 -21.20 14.85 -1.50
C LYS A 416 -22.13 14.01 -2.38
N ALA A 417 -23.40 13.94 -2.00
CA ALA A 417 -24.45 13.37 -2.83
C ALA A 417 -25.01 14.43 -3.79
N ILE A 418 -25.15 14.04 -5.06
CA ILE A 418 -25.62 14.90 -6.15
C ILE A 418 -26.76 14.18 -6.87
N GLY A 419 -27.92 14.84 -6.97
CA GLY A 419 -29.10 14.31 -7.63
C GLY A 419 -29.01 14.47 -9.16
N VAL A 420 -29.17 13.37 -9.88
CA VAL A 420 -29.10 13.31 -11.34
C VAL A 420 -30.48 13.01 -11.92
N ALA A 421 -30.93 13.85 -12.87
CA ALA A 421 -32.10 13.58 -13.71
C ALA A 421 -31.82 13.84 -15.20
N SER A 422 -30.78 14.61 -15.52
CA SER A 422 -30.37 14.98 -16.87
C SER A 422 -28.87 15.23 -16.96
N ALA A 423 -28.32 15.28 -18.18
CA ALA A 423 -26.90 15.57 -18.40
C ALA A 423 -26.46 16.95 -17.84
N ALA A 424 -27.38 17.93 -17.76
CA ALA A 424 -27.09 19.24 -17.18
C ALA A 424 -26.72 19.17 -15.69
N ASP A 425 -27.20 18.15 -14.96
CA ASP A 425 -26.87 17.96 -13.55
C ASP A 425 -25.41 17.51 -13.36
N LEU A 426 -24.76 16.99 -14.42
CA LEU A 426 -23.40 16.47 -14.35
C LEU A 426 -22.34 17.57 -14.36
N THR A 427 -22.68 18.76 -14.85
CA THR A 427 -21.74 19.88 -15.02
C THR A 427 -21.10 20.32 -13.69
N ALA A 428 -21.83 20.21 -12.57
CA ALA A 428 -21.33 20.60 -11.26
C ALA A 428 -20.42 19.55 -10.59
N ILE A 429 -20.43 18.30 -11.07
CA ILE A 429 -19.78 17.17 -10.39
C ILE A 429 -18.25 17.35 -10.28
N PRO A 430 -17.51 17.77 -11.33
CA PRO A 430 -16.06 17.97 -11.20
C PRO A 430 -15.68 19.00 -10.14
N ALA A 431 -16.47 20.08 -10.00
CA ALA A 431 -16.21 21.10 -8.98
C ALA A 431 -16.38 20.52 -7.57
N TYR A 432 -17.45 19.74 -7.33
CA TYR A 432 -17.63 19.06 -6.05
C TYR A 432 -16.55 17.98 -5.82
N ALA A 433 -16.09 17.28 -6.85
CA ALA A 433 -15.04 16.28 -6.74
C ALA A 433 -13.69 16.87 -6.32
N ALA A 434 -13.46 18.16 -6.57
CA ALA A 434 -12.26 18.86 -6.11
C ALA A 434 -12.26 19.17 -4.59
N VAL A 435 -13.45 19.24 -3.96
CA VAL A 435 -13.59 19.62 -2.55
C VAL A 435 -14.10 18.49 -1.64
N ALA A 436 -14.77 17.48 -2.20
CA ALA A 436 -15.21 16.28 -1.51
C ALA A 436 -14.24 15.11 -1.72
N ASP A 437 -14.10 14.24 -0.73
CA ASP A 437 -13.28 13.02 -0.84
C ASP A 437 -14.01 11.90 -1.61
N ARG A 438 -15.35 12.00 -1.74
CA ARG A 438 -16.20 11.07 -2.51
C ARG A 438 -17.39 11.78 -3.14
N ILE A 439 -17.73 11.36 -4.36
CA ILE A 439 -18.99 11.73 -5.02
C ILE A 439 -19.96 10.54 -4.96
N LEU A 440 -21.21 10.81 -4.62
CA LEU A 440 -22.32 9.86 -4.68
C LEU A 440 -23.38 10.42 -5.64
N LEU A 441 -23.71 9.67 -6.68
CA LEU A 441 -24.74 10.05 -7.65
C LEU A 441 -26.04 9.36 -7.28
N ASP A 442 -27.06 10.13 -6.92
CA ASP A 442 -28.39 9.63 -6.54
C ASP A 442 -29.42 10.07 -7.58
N ALA A 443 -30.57 9.40 -7.62
CA ALA A 443 -31.69 9.83 -8.43
C ALA A 443 -32.25 11.15 -7.88
N LYS A 444 -32.44 12.15 -8.75
CA LYS A 444 -33.00 13.44 -8.32
C LYS A 444 -34.38 13.25 -7.70
N PRO A 445 -34.64 13.83 -6.51
CA PRO A 445 -35.94 13.70 -5.86
C PRO A 445 -37.04 14.44 -6.64
N PRO A 446 -38.32 14.07 -6.46
CA PRO A 446 -39.46 14.89 -6.89
C PRO A 446 -39.36 16.33 -6.37
N LYS A 447 -39.89 17.31 -7.10
CA LYS A 447 -39.81 18.74 -6.73
C LYS A 447 -40.34 19.06 -5.33
N ASP A 448 -41.34 18.31 -4.86
CA ASP A 448 -42.00 18.53 -3.56
C ASP A 448 -41.58 17.51 -2.48
N ALA A 449 -40.46 16.81 -2.68
CA ALA A 449 -40.01 15.80 -1.74
C ALA A 449 -39.55 16.40 -0.39
N ALA A 450 -39.99 15.82 0.71
CA ALA A 450 -39.62 16.28 2.06
C ALA A 450 -38.14 16.01 2.43
N TYR A 451 -37.43 15.20 1.64
CA TYR A 451 -36.03 14.81 1.83
C TYR A 451 -35.38 14.41 0.49
N PRO A 452 -34.05 14.54 0.36
CA PRO A 452 -33.39 14.55 -0.95
C PRO A 452 -33.12 13.18 -1.60
N GLY A 453 -33.15 12.07 -0.86
CA GLY A 453 -32.79 10.74 -1.39
C GLY A 453 -33.57 9.55 -0.81
N GLY A 454 -33.40 8.36 -1.38
CA GLY A 454 -34.05 7.14 -0.90
C GLY A 454 -35.53 6.99 -1.28
N HIS A 455 -35.89 7.45 -2.49
CA HIS A 455 -37.25 7.39 -3.08
C HIS A 455 -37.50 6.15 -3.94
N GLY A 456 -36.51 5.25 -4.09
CA GLY A 456 -36.65 4.01 -4.86
C GLY A 456 -36.77 4.21 -6.38
N ARG A 457 -36.47 5.40 -6.89
CA ARG A 457 -36.50 5.70 -8.32
C ARG A 457 -35.13 5.48 -8.95
N VAL A 458 -35.10 4.76 -10.06
CA VAL A 458 -33.93 4.63 -10.92
C VAL A 458 -33.98 5.76 -11.96
N PHE A 459 -32.84 6.34 -12.29
CA PHE A 459 -32.70 7.26 -13.42
C PHE A 459 -31.97 6.55 -14.56
N ASP A 460 -32.06 7.08 -15.77
CA ASP A 460 -31.34 6.50 -16.92
C ASP A 460 -29.83 6.62 -16.71
N TRP A 461 -29.18 5.48 -16.44
CA TRP A 461 -27.74 5.40 -16.23
C TRP A 461 -26.92 5.83 -17.46
N GLN A 462 -27.50 5.78 -18.67
CA GLN A 462 -26.83 6.26 -19.89
C GLN A 462 -26.47 7.75 -19.80
N ILE A 463 -27.20 8.53 -18.99
CA ILE A 463 -26.87 9.94 -18.73
C ILE A 463 -25.42 10.06 -18.22
N LEU A 464 -24.94 9.08 -17.44
CA LEU A 464 -23.61 9.11 -16.83
C LEU A 464 -22.48 8.98 -17.84
N SER A 465 -22.75 8.60 -19.10
CA SER A 465 -21.73 8.53 -20.16
C SER A 465 -21.05 9.87 -20.44
N ALA A 466 -21.67 10.98 -20.01
CA ALA A 466 -21.11 12.33 -20.11
C ALA A 466 -20.18 12.71 -18.93
N LEU A 467 -19.95 11.81 -17.97
CA LEU A 467 -18.97 12.01 -16.91
C LEU A 467 -17.54 11.86 -17.43
N PRO A 468 -16.57 12.57 -16.81
CA PRO A 468 -15.16 12.25 -17.04
C PRO A 468 -14.87 10.79 -16.65
N PRO A 469 -14.27 9.97 -17.52
CA PRO A 469 -14.05 8.54 -17.27
C PRO A 469 -13.30 8.26 -15.97
N ASP A 470 -12.30 9.08 -15.64
CA ASP A 470 -11.45 8.89 -14.47
C ASP A 470 -12.07 9.38 -13.16
N LEU A 471 -13.20 10.10 -13.20
CA LEU A 471 -13.83 10.67 -12.01
C LEU A 471 -14.40 9.55 -11.12
N PRO A 472 -13.85 9.32 -9.91
CA PRO A 472 -14.34 8.26 -9.05
C PRO A 472 -15.68 8.64 -8.41
N PHE A 473 -16.70 7.83 -8.61
CA PHE A 473 -18.01 8.04 -7.96
C PHE A 473 -18.64 6.75 -7.46
N MET A 474 -19.57 6.89 -6.52
CA MET A 474 -20.46 5.83 -6.08
C MET A 474 -21.84 6.04 -6.71
N LEU A 475 -22.50 4.95 -7.08
CA LEU A 475 -23.86 4.97 -7.62
C LEU A 475 -24.88 4.69 -6.51
N SER A 476 -25.94 5.49 -6.48
CA SER A 476 -27.15 5.32 -5.69
C SER A 476 -28.37 5.51 -6.61
N GLY A 477 -29.56 5.67 -6.02
CA GLY A 477 -30.78 5.98 -6.77
C GLY A 477 -31.49 4.75 -7.29
N GLY A 478 -32.45 4.25 -6.51
CA GLY A 478 -33.31 3.14 -6.93
C GLY A 478 -32.62 1.78 -7.05
N LEU A 479 -31.38 1.66 -6.56
CA LEU A 479 -30.70 0.38 -6.50
C LEU A 479 -31.42 -0.58 -5.56
N SER A 480 -31.43 -1.85 -5.93
CA SER A 480 -32.13 -2.96 -5.29
C SER A 480 -31.37 -4.28 -5.57
N PRO A 481 -31.63 -5.37 -4.83
CA PRO A 481 -31.04 -6.67 -5.13
C PRO A 481 -31.23 -7.11 -6.59
N GLU A 482 -32.34 -6.71 -7.21
CA GLU A 482 -32.73 -7.14 -8.55
C GLU A 482 -31.98 -6.40 -9.67
N ASN A 483 -31.47 -5.18 -9.42
CA ASN A 483 -30.89 -4.34 -10.49
C ASN A 483 -29.44 -3.91 -10.25
N VAL A 484 -28.88 -4.14 -9.06
CA VAL A 484 -27.54 -3.62 -8.72
C VAL A 484 -26.44 -4.23 -9.60
N ALA A 485 -26.53 -5.52 -9.93
CA ALA A 485 -25.56 -6.19 -10.79
C ALA A 485 -25.55 -5.59 -12.20
N ASP A 486 -26.74 -5.33 -12.76
CA ASP A 486 -26.88 -4.72 -14.08
C ASP A 486 -26.43 -3.26 -14.08
N ALA A 487 -26.67 -2.52 -13.00
CA ALA A 487 -26.15 -1.17 -12.81
C ALA A 487 -24.62 -1.14 -12.87
N ILE A 488 -23.98 -2.04 -12.11
CA ILE A 488 -22.52 -2.15 -12.06
C ILE A 488 -21.96 -2.47 -13.44
N ARG A 489 -22.50 -3.49 -14.13
CA ARG A 489 -22.05 -3.89 -15.47
C ARG A 489 -22.26 -2.78 -16.49
N THR A 490 -23.41 -2.11 -16.46
CA THR A 490 -23.75 -1.02 -17.39
C THR A 490 -22.77 0.13 -17.25
N ILE A 491 -22.54 0.62 -16.02
CA ILE A 491 -21.64 1.75 -15.78
C ILE A 491 -20.18 1.39 -16.07
N ARG A 492 -19.71 0.21 -15.64
CA ARG A 492 -18.36 -0.25 -15.97
C ARG A 492 -18.20 -0.45 -17.48
N GLY A 493 -19.24 -0.90 -18.17
CA GLY A 493 -19.27 -1.04 -19.63
C GLY A 493 -19.15 0.29 -20.38
N MET A 494 -19.51 1.41 -19.76
CA MET A 494 -19.27 2.76 -20.28
C MET A 494 -17.82 3.24 -20.08
N GLY A 495 -16.97 2.46 -19.41
CA GLY A 495 -15.60 2.87 -19.08
C GLY A 495 -15.51 3.89 -17.95
N LEU A 496 -16.56 4.02 -17.13
CA LEU A 496 -16.62 4.99 -16.04
C LEU A 496 -16.04 4.42 -14.73
N ASN A 497 -15.37 5.27 -13.94
CA ASN A 497 -14.74 4.91 -12.66
C ASN A 497 -15.75 4.74 -11.51
N LEU A 498 -16.56 3.68 -11.57
CA LEU A 498 -17.47 3.27 -10.51
C LEU A 498 -16.71 2.63 -9.35
N VAL A 499 -16.59 3.34 -8.23
CA VAL A 499 -15.86 2.89 -7.05
C VAL A 499 -16.74 2.25 -5.97
N GLY A 500 -18.07 2.33 -6.11
CA GLY A 500 -18.99 1.71 -5.16
C GLY A 500 -20.47 1.92 -5.45
N VAL A 501 -21.30 1.24 -4.66
CA VAL A 501 -22.77 1.35 -4.70
C VAL A 501 -23.33 1.65 -3.31
N ASP A 502 -24.43 2.39 -3.27
CA ASP A 502 -25.19 2.72 -2.05
C ASP A 502 -26.65 2.33 -2.23
N VAL A 503 -27.22 1.67 -1.21
CA VAL A 503 -28.66 1.36 -1.19
C VAL A 503 -29.32 1.82 0.10
N SER A 504 -30.52 2.36 -0.05
CA SER A 504 -31.37 2.79 1.06
C SER A 504 -32.74 2.11 0.98
N SER A 505 -33.67 2.60 0.17
CA SER A 505 -35.03 2.05 0.04
C SER A 505 -35.10 0.66 -0.59
N GLY A 506 -34.17 0.30 -1.48
CA GLY A 506 -34.22 -1.00 -2.18
C GLY A 506 -34.06 -2.23 -1.29
N VAL A 507 -33.58 -2.04 -0.05
CA VAL A 507 -33.42 -3.10 0.96
C VAL A 507 -34.39 -2.92 2.14
N GLU A 508 -35.53 -2.28 1.90
CA GLU A 508 -36.58 -2.07 2.89
C GLU A 508 -37.80 -2.98 2.62
N SER A 509 -38.49 -3.37 3.70
CA SER A 509 -39.81 -4.01 3.66
C SER A 509 -40.94 -2.98 3.75
N ALA A 510 -40.70 -1.87 4.46
CA ALA A 510 -41.54 -0.68 4.54
C ALA A 510 -40.64 0.55 4.72
N PRO A 511 -41.12 1.79 4.46
CA PRO A 511 -40.29 3.00 4.59
C PRO A 511 -39.57 3.08 5.95
N GLY A 512 -38.23 3.03 5.92
CA GLY A 512 -37.39 3.07 7.11
C GLY A 512 -37.32 1.77 7.93
N VAL A 513 -37.84 0.65 7.42
CA VAL A 513 -37.73 -0.69 8.01
C VAL A 513 -36.88 -1.57 7.10
N LYS A 514 -35.67 -1.90 7.54
CA LYS A 514 -34.71 -2.70 6.77
C LYS A 514 -35.10 -4.17 6.75
N ASP A 515 -35.03 -4.77 5.57
CA ASP A 515 -35.20 -6.20 5.37
C ASP A 515 -33.83 -6.88 5.32
N LEU A 516 -33.57 -7.78 6.28
CA LEU A 516 -32.27 -8.45 6.41
C LEU A 516 -31.97 -9.37 5.22
N GLY A 517 -33.00 -9.99 4.63
CA GLY A 517 -32.87 -10.81 3.44
C GLY A 517 -32.44 -9.98 2.23
N LYS A 518 -33.09 -8.84 2.02
CA LYS A 518 -32.73 -7.90 0.95
C LYS A 518 -31.35 -7.29 1.13
N ILE A 519 -30.91 -6.99 2.36
CA ILE A 519 -29.53 -6.53 2.62
C ILE A 519 -28.52 -7.57 2.14
N ARG A 520 -28.70 -8.85 2.51
CA ARG A 520 -27.80 -9.93 2.08
C ARG A 520 -27.83 -10.12 0.57
N ALA A 521 -29.03 -10.13 -0.02
CA ALA A 521 -29.22 -10.30 -1.45
C ALA A 521 -28.57 -9.16 -2.25
N PHE A 522 -28.73 -7.91 -1.80
CA PHE A 522 -28.08 -6.76 -2.43
C PHE A 522 -26.56 -6.86 -2.40
N ILE A 523 -25.99 -7.16 -1.23
CA ILE A 523 -24.54 -7.26 -1.08
C ILE A 523 -24.01 -8.41 -1.93
N ALA A 524 -24.67 -9.57 -1.93
CA ALA A 524 -24.30 -10.70 -2.77
C ALA A 524 -24.31 -10.35 -4.27
N ALA A 525 -25.42 -9.78 -4.76
CA ALA A 525 -25.56 -9.37 -6.16
C ALA A 525 -24.52 -8.32 -6.58
N ALA A 526 -24.20 -7.37 -5.70
CA ALA A 526 -23.18 -6.35 -5.96
C ALA A 526 -21.74 -6.90 -5.93
N ARG A 527 -21.48 -7.98 -5.18
CA ARG A 527 -20.17 -8.65 -5.13
C ARG A 527 -19.94 -9.60 -6.31
N GLU A 528 -21.02 -10.15 -6.86
CA GLU A 528 -20.96 -11.05 -8.03
C GLU A 528 -20.72 -10.30 -9.36
N ALA A 529 -21.02 -8.99 -9.41
CA ALA A 529 -20.92 -8.14 -10.60
C ALA A 529 -19.58 -7.39 -10.72
#